data_AF-A0A2H0DAN7-F1
#
_entry.id   AF-A0A2H0DAN7-F1
#
_cell.length_a   1.000
_cell.length_b   1.000
_cell.length_c   1.000
_cell.angle_alpha   90.00
_cell.angle_beta   90.00
_cell.angle_gamma   90.00
#
_symmetry.space_group_name_H-M   'P 1'
#
loop_
_entity.id
_entity.type
_entity.pdbx_description
1 polymer ?
#
loop_
_entity_poly.entity_id
_entity_poly.type
_entity_poly.pdbx_seq_one_letter_code
_entity_poly.pdbx_strand_id
1 'polypeptide(L)'
;MKNLKNHLLGLTPVVLILFFAAFIGCKNSPTDPADNSQTTEKAALEKMVIEDSAISSFEANYNEEGMMEMEGPLGFGKISSEIFPVKVGRKITSVTRTFTINEISDTTAEGNLIIVFTGNLLIGVTKDTSTRVIDTVITKPFVTTVERNVKFVKVANTVNPQLNWRIASSSVTKGGTNSANIYIKSIKAYFPSGDSITITDPLNYYFSHGLGRMKEMPSLPMNRDVMLVVEIHSSYAAEDFVSLTFGGGQGPMHQRIKGKFTLVSDDGLGNKVYSQKFHTRPVMGFSHTVIDAMPVQVVKDDTAPVESSAWGFPYIVK
;
A
#
# COMPACT_ATOMS: atom_id res chain seq x y z
N MET A 1 56.37 -30.18 -50.96
CA MET A 1 57.53 -29.42 -51.48
C MET A 1 58.38 -28.94 -50.31
N LYS A 2 59.72 -28.98 -50.47
CA LYS A 2 60.80 -28.28 -49.75
C LYS A 2 60.54 -27.61 -48.37
N ASN A 3 61.38 -28.01 -47.40
CA ASN A 3 62.05 -27.21 -46.35
C ASN A 3 61.16 -26.49 -45.30
N LEU A 4 61.30 -26.65 -43.98
CA LEU A 4 62.48 -26.83 -43.10
C LEU A 4 63.41 -25.60 -42.98
N LYS A 5 63.22 -24.83 -41.90
CA LYS A 5 64.22 -24.22 -40.99
C LYS A 5 63.43 -23.44 -39.91
N ASN A 6 63.53 -23.78 -38.62
CA ASN A 6 64.65 -23.46 -37.69
C ASN A 6 64.81 -21.93 -37.58
N HIS A 7 64.71 -21.26 -36.42
CA HIS A 7 65.44 -21.40 -35.15
C HIS A 7 64.90 -20.30 -34.19
N LEU A 8 65.14 -20.21 -32.87
CA LEU A 8 65.73 -21.05 -31.80
C LEU A 8 65.28 -20.41 -30.44
N LEU A 9 65.51 -21.11 -29.33
CA LEU A 9 65.57 -20.68 -27.91
C LEU A 9 66.06 -19.22 -27.70
N GLY A 10 65.73 -18.51 -26.61
CA GLY A 10 65.10 -18.88 -25.34
C GLY A 10 65.52 -17.88 -24.21
N LEU A 11 65.50 -18.34 -22.95
CA LEU A 11 65.98 -17.66 -21.72
C LEU A 11 65.07 -16.60 -21.03
N THR A 12 64.41 -17.06 -19.97
CA THR A 12 64.12 -16.35 -18.70
C THR A 12 65.45 -16.09 -17.92
N PRO A 13 65.52 -15.40 -16.74
CA PRO A 13 64.46 -15.10 -15.75
C PRO A 13 64.60 -13.78 -14.89
N VAL A 14 63.82 -13.68 -13.81
CA VAL A 14 63.98 -12.85 -12.58
C VAL A 14 64.19 -11.33 -12.71
N VAL A 15 63.07 -10.59 -12.74
CA VAL A 15 62.80 -9.29 -12.05
C VAL A 15 61.27 -9.28 -11.81
N LEU A 16 60.65 -8.94 -10.66
CA LEU A 16 61.10 -8.49 -9.32
C LEU A 16 60.21 -9.19 -8.23
N ILE A 17 60.73 -9.40 -7.01
CA ILE A 17 59.92 -9.58 -5.79
C ILE A 17 60.43 -8.59 -4.75
N LEU A 18 59.76 -7.43 -4.59
CA LEU A 18 60.09 -6.44 -3.56
C LEU A 18 58.95 -5.43 -3.32
N PHE A 19 57.78 -5.94 -2.93
CA PHE A 19 56.68 -5.12 -2.39
C PHE A 19 56.06 -5.76 -1.12
N PHE A 20 56.92 -6.30 -0.27
CA PHE A 20 56.56 -6.66 1.10
C PHE A 20 56.71 -5.43 2.02
N ALA A 21 55.80 -5.32 3.00
CA ALA A 21 55.92 -4.52 4.21
C ALA A 21 56.08 -2.98 4.09
N ALA A 22 54.97 -2.26 3.86
CA ALA A 22 54.87 -0.82 4.13
C ALA A 22 53.49 -0.31 4.61
N PHE A 23 52.65 -1.16 5.23
CA PHE A 23 51.38 -0.73 5.85
C PHE A 23 51.12 -1.38 7.21
N ILE A 24 52.00 -1.10 8.18
CA ILE A 24 51.62 -1.05 9.60
C ILE A 24 51.60 0.43 9.98
N GLY A 25 50.44 0.95 10.34
CA GLY A 25 50.24 2.37 10.60
C GLY A 25 48.84 2.68 11.09
N CYS A 26 48.49 2.19 12.29
CA CYS A 26 47.25 2.58 12.95
C CYS A 26 47.25 4.10 13.18
N LYS A 27 46.31 4.80 12.55
CA LYS A 27 45.77 6.05 13.08
C LYS A 27 44.25 5.94 13.09
N ASN A 28 43.73 5.94 14.31
CA ASN A 28 42.34 6.12 14.69
C ASN A 28 41.50 6.78 13.60
N SER A 29 40.76 5.97 12.83
CA SER A 29 39.52 6.45 12.22
C SER A 29 38.64 6.96 13.37
N PRO A 30 37.91 8.08 13.21
CA PRO A 30 36.95 8.48 14.22
C PRO A 30 36.03 7.29 14.49
N THR A 31 35.83 6.96 15.76
CA THR A 31 34.61 6.28 16.15
C THR A 31 33.50 7.14 15.57
N ASP A 32 32.71 6.60 14.64
CA ASP A 32 31.36 7.15 14.44
C ASP A 32 30.77 7.27 15.85
N PRO A 33 30.22 8.45 16.23
CA PRO A 33 29.64 8.59 17.54
C PRO A 33 28.59 7.49 17.64
N ALA A 34 28.84 6.51 18.50
CA ALA A 34 27.85 5.50 18.82
C ALA A 34 26.60 6.28 19.19
N ASP A 35 25.53 6.10 18.42
CA ASP A 35 24.30 6.84 18.60
C ASP A 35 23.68 6.40 19.93
N ASN A 36 24.18 7.03 20.98
CA ASN A 36 23.85 6.77 22.37
C ASN A 36 22.62 7.60 22.76
N SER A 37 21.80 7.98 21.77
CA SER A 37 20.39 8.19 22.00
C SER A 37 19.81 6.86 22.50
N GLN A 38 19.63 6.77 23.81
CA GLN A 38 18.76 5.75 24.41
C GLN A 38 17.35 5.99 23.88
N THR A 39 17.09 5.46 22.69
CA THR A 39 15.78 5.47 22.06
C THR A 39 14.84 4.75 23.02
N THR A 40 13.88 5.47 23.59
CA THR A 40 12.93 4.89 24.56
C THR A 40 12.17 3.73 23.91
N GLU A 41 11.66 2.77 24.70
CA GLU A 41 10.87 1.66 24.13
C GLU A 41 9.71 2.19 23.26
N LYS A 42 9.10 3.33 23.64
CA LYS A 42 8.07 4.00 22.84
C LYS A 42 8.58 4.49 21.48
N ALA A 43 9.68 5.25 21.46
CA ALA A 43 10.27 5.76 20.22
C ALA A 43 10.78 4.63 19.29
N ALA A 44 11.21 3.50 19.87
CA ALA A 44 11.57 2.31 19.10
C ALA A 44 10.34 1.68 18.42
N LEU A 45 9.24 1.49 19.15
CA LEU A 45 7.98 0.96 18.61
C LEU A 45 7.37 1.89 17.53
N GLU A 46 7.40 3.20 17.75
CA GLU A 46 6.99 4.22 16.77
C GLU A 46 7.78 4.09 15.46
N LYS A 47 9.11 4.02 15.53
CA LYS A 47 9.98 3.85 14.36
C LYS A 47 9.68 2.55 13.60
N MET A 48 9.52 1.42 14.32
CA MET A 48 9.20 0.13 13.71
C MET A 48 7.89 0.16 12.90
N VAL A 49 6.88 0.90 13.34
CA VAL A 49 5.60 1.02 12.63
C VAL A 49 5.73 1.86 11.36
N ILE A 50 6.54 2.91 11.39
CA ILE A 50 6.75 3.82 10.26
C ILE A 50 7.59 3.15 9.15
N GLU A 51 8.56 2.33 9.53
CA GLU A 51 9.46 1.63 8.59
C GLU A 51 8.88 0.31 8.05
N ASP A 52 7.80 -0.22 8.63
CA ASP A 52 7.23 -1.51 8.22
C ASP A 52 6.54 -1.45 6.83
N SER A 53 6.95 -2.37 5.95
CA SER A 53 6.44 -2.44 4.57
C SER A 53 4.98 -2.92 4.47
N ALA A 54 4.50 -3.75 5.41
CA ALA A 54 3.13 -4.23 5.48
C ALA A 54 2.17 -3.25 6.19
N ILE A 55 2.71 -2.14 6.72
CA ILE A 55 1.97 -0.98 7.20
C ILE A 55 1.95 0.12 6.14
N SER A 56 3.11 0.52 5.62
CA SER A 56 3.27 1.64 4.68
C SER A 56 2.72 1.41 3.26
N SER A 57 2.60 0.15 2.80
CA SER A 57 2.07 -0.18 1.46
C SER A 57 0.61 0.20 1.21
N PHE A 58 -0.16 0.52 2.26
CA PHE A 58 -1.48 1.15 2.12
C PHE A 58 -1.39 2.52 1.44
N GLU A 59 -0.45 3.37 1.86
CA GLU A 59 -0.37 4.77 1.41
C GLU A 59 -0.09 4.87 -0.09
N ALA A 60 0.75 3.96 -0.60
CA ALA A 60 1.09 3.87 -2.02
C ALA A 60 -0.12 3.52 -2.91
N ASN A 61 -1.20 3.01 -2.36
CA ASN A 61 -2.47 2.72 -3.05
C ASN A 61 -3.56 3.76 -2.73
N TYR A 62 -3.41 4.49 -1.62
CA TYR A 62 -4.33 5.56 -1.20
C TYR A 62 -4.04 6.91 -1.88
N ASN A 63 -2.77 7.18 -2.18
CA ASN A 63 -2.34 8.28 -3.03
C ASN A 63 -2.31 7.82 -4.50
N GLU A 64 -3.16 8.41 -5.34
CA GLU A 64 -3.39 8.01 -6.73
C GLU A 64 -2.80 9.02 -7.74
N GLU A 65 -1.86 9.86 -7.26
CA GLU A 65 -0.98 10.79 -7.96
C GLU A 65 -1.52 11.34 -9.28
N GLY A 66 -2.11 12.54 -9.21
CA GLY A 66 -2.42 13.35 -10.39
C GLY A 66 -3.39 12.73 -11.39
N MET A 67 -4.09 11.66 -10.98
CA MET A 67 -4.90 10.77 -11.82
C MET A 67 -4.14 9.70 -12.58
N MET A 68 -3.15 9.02 -11.95
CA MET A 68 -2.28 8.03 -12.62
C MET A 68 -1.79 8.56 -13.96
N GLU A 69 -1.14 9.73 -13.87
CA GLU A 69 -0.52 10.56 -14.91
C GLU A 69 -0.95 10.28 -16.36
N MET A 70 -1.83 11.14 -16.87
CA MET A 70 -2.43 11.16 -18.22
C MET A 70 -1.53 10.56 -19.34
N GLU A 71 -1.79 9.31 -19.73
CA GLU A 71 -1.12 8.68 -20.88
C GLU A 71 -1.32 9.50 -22.16
N GLY A 72 -0.25 9.65 -22.95
CA GLY A 72 -0.22 10.47 -24.17
C GLY A 72 -1.05 9.93 -25.36
N PRO A 73 -0.78 10.38 -26.60
CA PRO A 73 -1.71 10.32 -27.73
C PRO A 73 -2.11 8.92 -28.27
N LEU A 74 -1.74 7.83 -27.58
CA LEU A 74 -2.08 6.44 -27.89
C LEU A 74 -2.56 5.67 -26.63
N GLY A 75 -3.14 6.34 -25.63
CA GLY A 75 -3.45 5.78 -24.31
C GLY A 75 -4.25 4.47 -24.30
N PHE A 76 -3.76 3.48 -23.54
CA PHE A 76 -4.31 2.12 -23.47
C PHE A 76 -4.74 1.70 -22.04
N GLY A 77 -5.02 2.65 -21.16
CA GLY A 77 -5.82 2.43 -19.95
C GLY A 77 -7.29 2.09 -20.27
N LYS A 78 -7.63 0.81 -20.46
CA LYS A 78 -9.03 0.37 -20.67
C LYS A 78 -9.87 0.53 -19.40
N ILE A 79 -10.90 1.37 -19.48
CA ILE A 79 -12.08 1.36 -18.61
C ILE A 79 -13.30 1.20 -19.53
N SER A 80 -14.20 0.27 -19.23
CA SER A 80 -15.33 -0.08 -20.12
C SER A 80 -16.68 0.36 -19.54
N SER A 81 -17.32 1.32 -20.22
CA SER A 81 -18.74 1.75 -20.12
C SER A 81 -19.25 2.18 -18.72
N GLU A 82 -20.17 3.14 -18.59
CA GLU A 82 -20.83 4.02 -19.56
C GLU A 82 -20.71 5.47 -19.06
N ILE A 83 -21.05 6.45 -19.89
CA ILE A 83 -20.97 7.93 -19.69
C ILE A 83 -21.12 8.36 -18.22
N PHE A 84 -20.42 9.44 -17.80
CA PHE A 84 -20.11 9.89 -16.41
C PHE A 84 -18.69 9.45 -15.97
N PRO A 85 -18.06 10.15 -14.99
CA PRO A 85 -16.67 10.65 -15.07
C PRO A 85 -15.62 9.70 -15.69
N VAL A 86 -14.76 10.26 -16.54
CA VAL A 86 -13.70 9.51 -17.23
C VAL A 86 -12.66 8.95 -16.25
N LYS A 87 -12.33 9.69 -15.19
CA LYS A 87 -11.33 9.27 -14.19
C LYS A 87 -11.60 9.97 -12.84
N VAL A 88 -11.57 9.23 -11.72
CA VAL A 88 -11.77 9.75 -10.36
C VAL A 88 -10.67 9.26 -9.43
N GLY A 89 -10.00 10.16 -8.70
CA GLY A 89 -8.94 9.75 -7.79
C GLY A 89 -8.26 10.84 -6.99
N ARG A 90 -7.47 10.42 -5.99
CA ARG A 90 -6.88 11.27 -4.96
C ARG A 90 -5.44 11.70 -5.28
N LYS A 91 -5.14 12.99 -5.13
CA LYS A 91 -3.77 13.51 -5.05
C LYS A 91 -3.51 14.00 -3.63
N ILE A 92 -2.64 13.31 -2.90
CA ILE A 92 -2.21 13.72 -1.55
C ILE A 92 -1.22 14.88 -1.66
N THR A 93 -1.36 15.87 -0.77
CA THR A 93 -0.43 17.01 -0.64
C THR A 93 0.33 17.01 0.68
N SER A 94 -0.25 16.43 1.74
CA SER A 94 0.41 16.25 3.04
C SER A 94 -0.02 14.95 3.72
N VAL A 95 0.90 14.34 4.46
CA VAL A 95 0.68 13.15 5.29
C VAL A 95 1.21 13.43 6.69
N THR A 96 0.33 13.43 7.68
CA THR A 96 0.70 13.48 9.09
C THR A 96 0.49 12.10 9.69
N ARG A 97 1.52 11.54 10.32
CA ARG A 97 1.45 10.24 11.02
C ARG A 97 1.57 10.47 12.51
N THR A 98 0.71 9.83 13.29
CA THR A 98 0.73 9.84 14.74
C THR A 98 0.52 8.41 15.21
N PHE A 99 1.51 7.86 15.91
CA PHE A 99 1.39 6.56 16.55
C PHE A 99 1.26 6.77 18.07
N THR A 100 0.25 6.17 18.67
CA THR A 100 0.00 6.25 20.11
C THR A 100 0.01 4.85 20.69
N ILE A 101 0.86 4.62 21.70
CA ILE A 101 0.88 3.37 22.45
C ILE A 101 -0.18 3.45 23.54
N ASN A 102 -1.19 2.60 23.41
CA ASN A 102 -2.34 2.52 24.32
C ASN A 102 -1.99 1.67 25.55
N GLU A 103 -1.32 0.54 25.33
CA GLU A 103 -0.93 -0.41 26.37
C GLU A 103 0.51 -0.87 26.16
N ILE A 104 1.26 -1.00 27.24
CA ILE A 104 2.60 -1.61 27.25
C ILE A 104 2.77 -2.43 28.53
N SER A 105 3.23 -3.66 28.37
CA SER A 105 3.57 -4.61 29.43
C SER A 105 4.97 -5.14 29.22
N ASP A 106 5.48 -5.96 30.14
CA ASP A 106 6.81 -6.58 30.02
C ASP A 106 6.95 -7.51 28.80
N THR A 107 5.85 -7.95 28.18
CA THR A 107 5.84 -8.97 27.11
C THR A 107 5.08 -8.56 25.84
N THR A 108 4.14 -7.62 25.94
CA THR A 108 3.28 -7.18 24.84
C THR A 108 3.12 -5.66 24.86
N ALA A 109 2.91 -5.09 23.69
CA ALA A 109 2.49 -3.69 23.57
C ALA A 109 1.41 -3.58 22.49
N GLU A 110 0.50 -2.62 22.65
CA GLU A 110 -0.54 -2.31 21.67
C GLU A 110 -0.61 -0.80 21.43
N GLY A 111 -0.71 -0.42 20.17
CA GLY A 111 -0.84 0.97 19.78
C GLY A 111 -1.72 1.17 18.55
N ASN A 112 -2.15 2.42 18.38
CA ASN A 112 -2.99 2.86 17.28
C ASN A 112 -2.19 3.83 16.40
N LEU A 113 -2.13 3.52 15.11
CA LEU A 113 -1.58 4.37 14.07
C LEU A 113 -2.72 5.17 13.45
N ILE A 114 -2.64 6.50 13.56
CA ILE A 114 -3.49 7.46 12.90
C ILE A 114 -2.66 8.15 11.81
N ILE A 115 -3.15 8.10 10.58
CA ILE A 115 -2.58 8.82 9.43
C ILE A 115 -3.64 9.80 8.94
N VAL A 116 -3.33 11.10 9.00
CA VAL A 116 -4.17 12.15 8.44
C VAL A 116 -3.61 12.52 7.07
N PHE A 117 -4.43 12.32 6.04
CA PHE A 117 -4.13 12.71 4.68
C PHE A 117 -4.89 14.00 4.34
N THR A 118 -4.13 15.01 3.89
CA THR A 118 -4.69 16.22 3.27
C THR A 118 -4.37 16.17 1.79
N GLY A 119 -5.34 16.49 0.94
CA GLY A 119 -5.17 16.40 -0.50
C GLY A 119 -6.35 16.94 -1.30
N ASN A 120 -6.38 16.60 -2.57
CA ASN A 120 -7.47 16.93 -3.48
C ASN A 120 -8.00 15.69 -4.20
N LEU A 121 -9.32 15.55 -4.27
CA LEU A 121 -10.00 14.64 -5.17
C LEU A 121 -10.06 15.29 -6.55
N LEU A 122 -9.54 14.59 -7.55
CA LEU A 122 -9.52 15.00 -8.93
C LEU A 122 -10.55 14.17 -9.70
N ILE A 123 -11.42 14.86 -10.44
CA ILE A 123 -12.49 14.25 -11.23
C ILE A 123 -12.32 14.75 -12.67
N GLY A 124 -11.75 13.90 -13.52
CA GLY A 124 -11.65 14.13 -14.95
C GLY A 124 -12.97 13.82 -15.63
N VAL A 125 -13.58 14.84 -16.23
CA VAL A 125 -14.83 14.71 -17.00
C VAL A 125 -14.59 15.03 -18.48
N THR A 126 -15.56 14.67 -19.31
CA THR A 126 -15.61 15.04 -20.72
C THR A 126 -17.04 15.46 -21.06
N LYS A 127 -17.18 16.50 -21.88
CA LYS A 127 -18.48 16.98 -22.38
C LYS A 127 -18.89 16.27 -23.66
N ASP A 128 -17.92 15.71 -24.40
CA ASP A 128 -18.17 14.92 -25.61
C ASP A 128 -18.12 13.42 -25.29
N THR A 129 -19.30 12.82 -25.17
CA THR A 129 -19.49 11.40 -24.86
C THR A 129 -18.98 10.45 -25.95
N SER A 130 -18.69 10.95 -27.16
CA SER A 130 -18.08 10.17 -28.24
C SER A 130 -16.55 10.05 -28.10
N THR A 131 -15.92 10.94 -27.32
CA THR A 131 -14.47 10.89 -27.05
C THR A 131 -14.19 10.39 -25.63
N ARG A 132 -13.02 9.79 -25.44
CA ARG A 132 -12.52 9.39 -24.11
C ARG A 132 -11.48 10.37 -23.56
N VAL A 133 -11.45 11.59 -24.12
CA VAL A 133 -10.49 12.63 -23.77
C VAL A 133 -11.06 13.47 -22.63
N ILE A 134 -10.28 13.65 -21.56
CA ILE A 134 -10.64 14.53 -20.45
C ILE A 134 -10.50 15.97 -20.94
N ASP A 135 -11.58 16.75 -20.88
CA ASP A 135 -11.58 18.17 -21.24
C ASP A 135 -11.53 19.10 -20.02
N THR A 136 -11.98 18.61 -18.87
CA THR A 136 -12.14 19.39 -17.64
C THR A 136 -11.75 18.52 -16.44
N VAL A 137 -11.00 19.10 -15.49
CA VAL A 137 -10.65 18.44 -14.21
C VAL A 137 -11.24 19.25 -13.07
N ILE A 138 -12.26 18.70 -12.41
CA ILE A 138 -12.82 19.26 -11.18
C ILE A 138 -11.90 18.84 -10.03
N THR A 139 -11.56 19.78 -9.16
CA THR A 139 -10.63 19.60 -8.03
C THR A 139 -11.34 19.96 -6.73
N LYS A 140 -11.43 19.02 -5.80
CA LYS A 140 -12.08 19.22 -4.49
C LYS A 140 -11.12 18.94 -3.35
N PRO A 141 -10.90 19.85 -2.39
CA PRO A 141 -10.07 19.57 -1.23
C PRO A 141 -10.72 18.51 -0.34
N PHE A 142 -9.91 17.67 0.30
CA PHE A 142 -10.36 16.77 1.36
C PHE A 142 -9.33 16.64 2.48
N VAL A 143 -9.83 16.28 3.67
CA VAL A 143 -9.05 15.74 4.78
C VAL A 143 -9.70 14.41 5.16
N THR A 144 -8.88 13.38 5.32
CA THR A 144 -9.34 12.01 5.62
C THR A 144 -8.41 11.40 6.65
N THR A 145 -8.99 10.68 7.59
CA THR A 145 -8.27 9.99 8.64
C THR A 145 -8.23 8.50 8.31
N VAL A 146 -7.09 7.88 8.56
CA VAL A 146 -6.83 6.47 8.34
C VAL A 146 -6.27 5.88 9.63
N GLU A 147 -6.87 4.79 10.10
CA GLU A 147 -6.62 4.18 11.40
C GLU A 147 -6.22 2.71 11.24
N ARG A 148 -5.25 2.26 12.04
CA ARG A 148 -4.84 0.85 12.12
C ARG A 148 -4.29 0.53 13.50
N ASN A 149 -4.70 -0.58 14.09
CA ASN A 149 -4.15 -1.06 15.35
C ASN A 149 -2.94 -1.98 15.09
N VAL A 150 -1.90 -1.88 15.91
CA VAL A 150 -0.68 -2.68 15.83
C VAL A 150 -0.38 -3.30 17.19
N LYS A 151 -0.12 -4.62 17.20
CA LYS A 151 0.26 -5.37 18.40
C LYS A 151 1.68 -5.88 18.26
N PHE A 152 2.46 -5.77 19.33
CA PHE A 152 3.86 -6.19 19.39
C PHE A 152 4.05 -7.26 20.47
N VAL A 153 5.11 -8.05 20.31
CA VAL A 153 5.62 -8.95 21.35
C VAL A 153 7.09 -8.68 21.60
N LYS A 154 7.50 -8.76 22.87
CA LYS A 154 8.91 -8.69 23.26
C LYS A 154 9.60 -10.01 22.90
N VAL A 155 10.76 -9.92 22.26
CA VAL A 155 11.57 -11.04 21.76
C VAL A 155 12.98 -11.07 22.31
N ALA A 156 13.46 -9.94 22.85
CA ALA A 156 14.76 -9.85 23.53
C ALA A 156 14.73 -8.80 24.64
N ASN A 157 15.78 -8.76 25.45
CA ASN A 157 15.96 -7.75 26.50
C ASN A 157 17.40 -7.22 26.47
N THR A 158 17.71 -6.50 25.39
CA THR A 158 19.00 -5.86 25.11
C THR A 158 18.98 -4.37 25.45
N VAL A 159 20.16 -3.73 25.40
CA VAL A 159 20.30 -2.28 25.56
C VAL A 159 19.74 -1.45 24.39
N ASN A 160 19.37 -2.08 23.26
CA ASN A 160 18.73 -1.42 22.14
C ASN A 160 17.25 -1.84 22.04
N PRO A 161 16.29 -0.98 22.42
CA PRO A 161 14.88 -1.32 22.38
C PRO A 161 14.32 -1.72 21.01
N GLN A 162 14.90 -1.28 19.89
CA GLN A 162 14.46 -1.71 18.55
C GLN A 162 14.67 -3.21 18.31
N LEU A 163 15.66 -3.83 18.96
CA LEU A 163 15.92 -5.27 18.88
C LEU A 163 15.09 -6.08 19.89
N ASN A 164 14.44 -5.42 20.85
CA ASN A 164 13.69 -6.06 21.92
C ASN A 164 12.28 -6.44 21.50
N TRP A 165 11.73 -5.80 20.48
CA TRP A 165 10.33 -5.91 20.07
C TRP A 165 10.20 -6.41 18.62
N ARG A 166 9.05 -7.00 18.30
CA ARG A 166 8.62 -7.23 16.91
C ARG A 166 7.14 -6.93 16.74
N ILE A 167 6.75 -6.48 15.55
CA ILE A 167 5.34 -6.46 15.16
C ILE A 167 4.85 -7.92 15.11
N ALA A 168 3.80 -8.21 15.87
CA ALA A 168 3.18 -9.53 15.93
C ALA A 168 2.00 -9.61 14.98
N SER A 169 1.15 -8.58 15.00
CA SER A 169 -0.01 -8.45 14.12
C SER A 169 -0.42 -7.00 13.93
N SER A 170 -1.19 -6.76 12.87
CA SER A 170 -1.80 -5.47 12.58
C SER A 170 -3.26 -5.68 12.18
N SER A 171 -4.14 -4.74 12.52
CA SER A 171 -5.51 -4.75 12.02
C SER A 171 -5.57 -4.52 10.51
N VAL A 172 -6.75 -4.72 9.92
CA VAL A 172 -7.12 -4.15 8.63
C VAL A 172 -7.15 -2.63 8.76
N THR A 173 -6.82 -1.91 7.69
CA THR A 173 -6.83 -0.45 7.71
C THR A 173 -8.26 0.06 7.53
N LYS A 174 -8.71 0.96 8.42
CA LYS A 174 -9.96 1.73 8.27
C LYS A 174 -9.60 3.15 7.82
N GLY A 175 -10.45 3.80 7.05
CA GLY A 175 -10.26 5.20 6.70
C GLY A 175 -11.47 5.83 6.04
N GLY A 176 -11.33 7.11 5.73
CA GLY A 176 -12.35 7.92 5.07
C GLY A 176 -12.47 9.31 5.68
N THR A 177 -13.36 10.08 5.08
CA THR A 177 -13.87 11.31 5.70
C THR A 177 -14.88 10.92 6.78
N ASN A 178 -14.94 11.65 7.90
CA ASN A 178 -15.81 11.32 9.04
C ASN A 178 -17.32 11.63 8.80
N SER A 179 -17.84 11.28 7.62
CA SER A 179 -19.27 11.34 7.29
C SER A 179 -19.97 10.07 7.75
N ALA A 180 -21.20 10.21 8.26
CA ALA A 180 -22.08 9.08 8.56
C ALA A 180 -22.92 8.62 7.34
N ASN A 181 -22.95 9.42 6.27
CA ASN A 181 -23.83 9.18 5.11
C ASN A 181 -23.36 8.03 4.23
N ILE A 182 -22.10 7.60 4.36
CA ILE A 182 -21.56 6.42 3.67
C ILE A 182 -20.58 5.67 4.56
N TYR A 183 -20.71 4.34 4.63
CA TYR A 183 -19.69 3.50 5.28
C TYR A 183 -19.67 2.09 4.70
N ILE A 184 -18.48 1.51 4.63
CA ILE A 184 -18.31 0.08 4.34
C ILE A 184 -18.78 -0.72 5.56
N LYS A 185 -19.67 -1.69 5.35
CA LYS A 185 -20.18 -2.63 6.37
C LYS A 185 -19.36 -3.90 6.42
N SER A 186 -19.02 -4.45 5.25
CA SER A 186 -18.23 -5.67 5.17
C SER A 186 -17.42 -5.77 3.87
N ILE A 187 -16.30 -6.48 3.94
CA ILE A 187 -15.56 -6.98 2.78
C ILE A 187 -15.55 -8.49 2.86
N LYS A 188 -15.89 -9.15 1.76
CA LYS A 188 -15.69 -10.59 1.56
C LYS A 188 -14.78 -10.84 0.37
N ALA A 189 -13.62 -11.43 0.63
CA ALA A 189 -12.67 -11.86 -0.39
C ALA A 189 -12.84 -13.36 -0.67
N TYR A 190 -12.91 -13.76 -1.94
CA TYR A 190 -12.91 -15.14 -2.40
C TYR A 190 -11.62 -15.41 -3.19
N PHE A 191 -10.88 -16.42 -2.78
CA PHE A 191 -9.55 -16.71 -3.29
C PHE A 191 -9.54 -17.83 -4.34
N PRO A 192 -8.51 -17.92 -5.20
CA PRO A 192 -8.35 -19.00 -6.18
C PRO A 192 -8.34 -20.42 -5.60
N SER A 193 -8.03 -20.58 -4.30
CA SER A 193 -8.07 -21.86 -3.58
C SER A 193 -9.49 -22.37 -3.29
N GLY A 194 -10.51 -21.51 -3.43
CA GLY A 194 -11.88 -21.75 -2.97
C GLY A 194 -12.17 -21.23 -1.56
N ASP A 195 -11.14 -20.81 -0.82
CA ASP A 195 -11.30 -20.18 0.50
C ASP A 195 -11.94 -18.80 0.41
N SER A 196 -12.53 -18.33 1.51
CA SER A 196 -12.98 -16.95 1.63
C SER A 196 -12.74 -16.36 3.01
N ILE A 197 -12.50 -15.05 3.06
CA ILE A 197 -12.38 -14.26 4.28
C ILE A 197 -13.46 -13.20 4.27
N THR A 198 -14.17 -13.04 5.39
CA THR A 198 -15.11 -11.93 5.62
C THR A 198 -14.62 -11.07 6.77
N ILE A 199 -14.62 -9.75 6.57
CA ILE A 199 -14.23 -8.72 7.54
C ILE A 199 -15.44 -7.80 7.71
N THR A 200 -15.92 -7.64 8.93
CA THR A 200 -17.03 -6.74 9.30
C THR A 200 -16.61 -5.59 10.21
N ASP A 201 -15.45 -5.73 10.87
CA ASP A 201 -14.81 -4.68 11.67
C ASP A 201 -13.32 -4.67 11.31
N PRO A 202 -12.81 -3.63 10.64
CA PRO A 202 -11.42 -3.59 10.20
C PRO A 202 -10.43 -3.43 11.36
N LEU A 203 -10.79 -2.67 12.40
CA LEU A 203 -9.89 -2.34 13.51
C LEU A 203 -9.75 -3.50 14.52
N ASN A 204 -10.74 -4.39 14.56
CA ASN A 204 -10.71 -5.62 15.35
C ASN A 204 -10.33 -6.89 14.54
N TYR A 205 -10.13 -6.79 13.23
CA TYR A 205 -9.67 -7.91 12.39
C TYR A 205 -8.15 -7.87 12.18
N TYR A 206 -7.41 -8.72 12.88
CA TYR A 206 -5.95 -8.76 12.85
C TYR A 206 -5.38 -9.81 11.91
N PHE A 207 -4.33 -9.44 11.18
CA PHE A 207 -3.43 -10.34 10.44
C PHE A 207 -2.05 -10.39 11.08
N SER A 208 -1.50 -11.59 11.22
CA SER A 208 -0.15 -11.86 11.74
C SER A 208 0.91 -11.49 10.70
N HIS A 209 2.05 -10.98 11.18
CA HIS A 209 3.23 -10.61 10.37
C HIS A 209 4.31 -11.69 10.34
N GLY A 210 4.12 -12.83 11.02
CA GLY A 210 5.10 -13.91 11.05
C GLY A 210 4.49 -15.30 11.20
N LEU A 211 5.36 -16.31 11.08
CA LEU A 211 5.03 -17.73 11.21
C LEU A 211 4.40 -18.05 12.57
N GLY A 212 3.19 -18.59 12.59
CA GLY A 212 2.52 -18.98 13.83
C GLY A 212 1.07 -19.45 13.64
N ARG A 213 0.41 -19.81 14.74
CA ARG A 213 -0.99 -20.29 14.76
C ARG A 213 -2.04 -19.16 14.66
N MET A 214 -1.64 -17.93 14.38
CA MET A 214 -2.55 -16.78 14.23
C MET A 214 -3.06 -16.69 12.79
N LYS A 215 -4.08 -15.86 12.54
CA LYS A 215 -4.56 -15.58 11.18
C LYS A 215 -3.43 -14.93 10.37
N GLU A 216 -2.76 -15.71 9.53
CA GLU A 216 -1.76 -15.18 8.61
C GLU A 216 -2.42 -14.25 7.58
N MET A 217 -1.64 -13.28 7.08
CA MET A 217 -2.06 -12.43 5.98
C MET A 217 -2.33 -13.28 4.72
N PRO A 218 -3.38 -13.00 3.92
CA PRO A 218 -3.75 -13.84 2.79
C PRO A 218 -2.61 -13.96 1.78
N SER A 219 -2.14 -15.18 1.57
CA SER A 219 -1.07 -15.49 0.62
C SER A 219 -1.68 -15.80 -0.73
N LEU A 220 -1.52 -14.90 -1.69
CA LEU A 220 -2.09 -15.02 -3.02
C LEU A 220 -1.01 -15.43 -4.02
N PRO A 221 -1.26 -16.44 -4.88
CA PRO A 221 -0.39 -16.74 -6.00
C PRO A 221 -0.33 -15.58 -7.00
N MET A 222 0.80 -15.42 -7.68
CA MET A 222 0.95 -14.52 -8.84
C MET A 222 -0.08 -14.77 -9.96
N ASN A 223 -0.46 -13.69 -10.65
CA ASN A 223 -1.29 -13.70 -11.87
C ASN A 223 -2.61 -14.47 -11.73
N ARG A 224 -3.31 -14.31 -10.60
CA ARG A 224 -4.63 -14.90 -10.34
C ARG A 224 -5.67 -13.86 -9.95
N ASP A 225 -6.92 -14.17 -10.26
CA ASP A 225 -8.05 -13.33 -9.92
C ASP A 225 -8.51 -13.60 -8.49
N VAL A 226 -8.66 -12.53 -7.70
CA VAL A 226 -9.38 -12.55 -6.42
C VAL A 226 -10.67 -11.77 -6.60
N MET A 227 -11.80 -12.36 -6.21
CA MET A 227 -13.09 -11.67 -6.20
C MET A 227 -13.29 -10.99 -4.85
N LEU A 228 -13.56 -9.69 -4.87
CA LEU A 228 -13.98 -8.91 -3.71
C LEU A 228 -15.47 -8.61 -3.84
N VAL A 229 -16.21 -8.85 -2.78
CA VAL A 229 -17.58 -8.40 -2.58
C VAL A 229 -17.57 -7.43 -1.41
N VAL A 230 -18.15 -6.25 -1.59
CA VAL A 230 -18.17 -5.17 -0.60
C VAL A 230 -19.61 -4.80 -0.34
N GLU A 231 -20.00 -4.83 0.93
CA GLU A 231 -21.28 -4.32 1.39
C GLU A 231 -21.07 -2.93 1.96
N ILE A 232 -21.86 -1.95 1.51
CA ILE A 232 -21.85 -0.59 2.04
C ILE A 232 -23.24 -0.20 2.54
N HIS A 233 -23.28 0.77 3.45
CA HIS A 233 -24.45 1.60 3.66
C HIS A 233 -24.21 2.96 2.99
N SER A 234 -25.23 3.49 2.32
CA SER A 234 -25.27 4.84 1.77
C SER A 234 -26.66 5.44 2.01
N SER A 235 -26.72 6.65 2.54
CA SER A 235 -27.97 7.40 2.75
C SER A 235 -28.59 7.93 1.46
N TYR A 236 -27.96 7.68 0.31
CA TYR A 236 -28.38 8.17 -1.00
C TYR A 236 -28.97 7.04 -1.84
N ALA A 237 -30.12 7.29 -2.49
CA ALA A 237 -30.82 6.27 -3.28
C ALA A 237 -30.15 5.93 -4.63
N ALA A 238 -29.21 6.74 -5.11
CA ALA A 238 -28.51 6.52 -6.38
C ALA A 238 -27.28 5.60 -6.21
N GLU A 239 -26.85 4.92 -7.28
CA GLU A 239 -25.65 4.06 -7.26
C GLU A 239 -24.40 4.86 -6.85
N ASP A 240 -23.76 4.45 -5.75
CA ASP A 240 -22.52 5.05 -5.26
C ASP A 240 -21.31 4.68 -6.12
N PHE A 241 -20.31 5.55 -6.13
CA PHE A 241 -19.02 5.30 -6.78
C PHE A 241 -18.14 4.47 -5.84
N VAL A 242 -18.14 3.16 -6.03
CA VAL A 242 -17.25 2.23 -5.32
C VAL A 242 -16.10 1.80 -6.24
N SER A 243 -14.87 1.88 -5.75
CA SER A 243 -13.66 1.59 -6.52
C SER A 243 -12.62 0.82 -5.73
N LEU A 244 -11.72 0.17 -6.46
CA LEU A 244 -10.60 -0.63 -5.97
C LEU A 244 -9.30 -0.10 -6.58
N THR A 245 -8.31 0.24 -5.76
CA THR A 245 -6.96 0.59 -6.21
C THR A 245 -5.94 -0.38 -5.63
N PHE A 246 -5.06 -0.93 -6.48
CA PHE A 246 -4.12 -1.97 -6.07
C PHE A 246 -2.77 -1.94 -6.82
N GLY A 247 -1.76 -2.53 -6.17
CA GLY A 247 -0.41 -2.75 -6.72
C GLY A 247 0.49 -1.51 -6.82
N GLY A 248 0.15 -0.44 -6.10
CA GLY A 248 1.13 0.57 -5.70
C GLY A 248 2.19 -0.02 -4.75
N GLY A 249 3.41 0.48 -4.87
CA GLY A 249 4.61 0.02 -4.15
C GLY A 249 5.82 0.87 -4.54
N GLN A 250 7.00 0.59 -3.97
CA GLN A 250 8.21 1.38 -4.21
C GLN A 250 9.01 0.85 -5.42
N GLY A 251 8.95 1.56 -6.55
CA GLY A 251 9.81 1.32 -7.72
C GLY A 251 9.09 1.36 -9.08
N PRO A 252 9.84 1.33 -10.20
CA PRO A 252 9.29 1.58 -11.54
C PRO A 252 8.34 0.48 -12.06
N MET A 253 8.31 -0.70 -11.44
CA MET A 253 7.39 -1.80 -11.79
C MET A 253 6.04 -1.74 -11.04
N HIS A 254 5.81 -0.71 -10.21
CA HIS A 254 4.61 -0.59 -9.36
C HIS A 254 3.55 0.39 -9.92
N GLN A 255 3.10 0.16 -11.16
CA GLN A 255 2.03 0.95 -11.79
C GLN A 255 0.66 0.69 -11.14
N ARG A 256 0.10 1.54 -10.29
CA ARG A 256 -1.22 1.29 -9.64
C ARG A 256 -2.32 1.02 -10.68
N ILE A 257 -3.23 0.09 -10.38
CA ILE A 257 -4.41 -0.18 -11.22
C ILE A 257 -5.65 0.18 -10.42
N LYS A 258 -6.61 0.86 -11.06
CA LYS A 258 -7.91 1.22 -10.47
C LYS A 258 -9.06 0.57 -11.24
N GLY A 259 -9.98 -0.08 -10.55
CA GLY A 259 -11.21 -0.65 -11.10
C GLY A 259 -12.45 -0.14 -10.38
N LYS A 260 -13.51 0.21 -11.11
CA LYS A 260 -14.83 0.49 -10.52
C LYS A 260 -15.50 -0.84 -10.15
N PHE A 261 -16.16 -0.93 -8.99
CA PHE A 261 -17.01 -2.09 -8.69
C PHE A 261 -18.34 -2.03 -9.47
N THR A 262 -18.92 -3.20 -9.73
CA THR A 262 -20.27 -3.33 -10.30
C THR A 262 -21.27 -3.56 -9.17
N LEU A 263 -22.37 -2.81 -9.15
CA LEU A 263 -23.49 -3.05 -8.24
C LEU A 263 -24.12 -4.43 -8.52
N VAL A 264 -24.32 -5.23 -7.48
CA VAL A 264 -24.90 -6.58 -7.54
C VAL A 264 -26.32 -6.59 -6.98
N SER A 265 -26.55 -5.86 -5.88
CA SER A 265 -27.88 -5.70 -5.28
C SER A 265 -27.97 -4.41 -4.48
N ASP A 266 -29.17 -3.84 -4.44
CA ASP A 266 -29.57 -2.70 -3.60
C ASP A 266 -30.86 -3.11 -2.89
N ASP A 267 -30.97 -2.89 -1.58
CA ASP A 267 -32.16 -3.22 -0.80
C ASP A 267 -33.19 -2.07 -0.73
N GLY A 268 -32.88 -0.89 -1.29
CA GLY A 268 -33.72 0.30 -1.23
C GLY A 268 -33.77 0.98 0.15
N LEU A 269 -33.10 0.42 1.16
CA LEU A 269 -32.94 0.96 2.51
C LEU A 269 -31.51 1.51 2.73
N GLY A 270 -30.75 1.61 1.64
CA GLY A 270 -29.39 2.14 1.62
C GLY A 270 -28.29 1.09 1.76
N ASN A 271 -28.61 -0.20 1.91
CA ASN A 271 -27.59 -1.26 1.90
C ASN A 271 -27.36 -1.75 0.47
N LYS A 272 -26.13 -1.62 -0.01
CA LYS A 272 -25.75 -1.97 -1.39
C LYS A 272 -24.58 -2.93 -1.39
N VAL A 273 -24.64 -3.91 -2.27
CA VAL A 273 -23.60 -4.93 -2.45
C VAL A 273 -22.95 -4.74 -3.81
N TYR A 274 -21.63 -4.63 -3.79
CA TYR A 274 -20.78 -4.37 -4.94
C TYR A 274 -19.82 -5.55 -5.14
N SER A 275 -19.47 -5.87 -6.38
CA SER A 275 -18.43 -6.88 -6.68
C SER A 275 -17.40 -6.39 -7.70
N GLN A 276 -16.15 -6.83 -7.52
CA GLN A 276 -15.06 -6.62 -8.47
C GLN A 276 -13.99 -7.71 -8.31
N LYS A 277 -13.43 -8.17 -9.43
CA LYS A 277 -12.22 -8.97 -9.46
C LYS A 277 -10.99 -8.09 -9.59
N PHE A 278 -9.90 -8.46 -8.93
CA PHE A 278 -8.58 -7.91 -9.24
C PHE A 278 -7.58 -9.02 -9.52
N HIS A 279 -6.61 -8.71 -10.36
CA HIS A 279 -5.57 -9.63 -10.79
C HIS A 279 -4.31 -9.39 -9.96
N THR A 280 -3.82 -10.41 -9.27
CA THR A 280 -2.54 -10.33 -8.54
C THR A 280 -1.38 -10.19 -9.52
N ARG A 281 -0.30 -9.56 -9.08
CA ARG A 281 0.86 -9.25 -9.94
C ARG A 281 1.87 -10.38 -10.02
N PRO A 282 2.80 -10.34 -10.99
CA PRO A 282 3.98 -11.20 -11.01
C PRO A 282 5.11 -10.71 -10.07
N VAL A 283 4.82 -9.80 -9.13
CA VAL A 283 5.80 -9.21 -8.21
C VAL A 283 5.50 -9.73 -6.80
N MET A 284 6.45 -10.43 -6.20
CA MET A 284 6.34 -10.95 -4.82
C MET A 284 6.36 -9.82 -3.79
N GLY A 285 5.75 -10.07 -2.63
CA GLY A 285 5.87 -9.20 -1.46
C GLY A 285 4.53 -8.76 -0.87
N PHE A 286 4.59 -7.87 0.11
CA PHE A 286 3.41 -7.27 0.74
C PHE A 286 2.73 -6.28 -0.20
N SER A 287 1.41 -6.23 -0.15
CA SER A 287 0.60 -5.30 -0.94
C SER A 287 -0.74 -5.04 -0.26
N HIS A 288 -1.32 -3.88 -0.55
CA HIS A 288 -2.69 -3.55 -0.17
C HIS A 288 -3.55 -3.39 -1.40
N THR A 289 -4.80 -3.84 -1.29
CA THR A 289 -5.88 -3.25 -2.07
C THR A 289 -6.57 -2.21 -1.20
N VAL A 290 -6.86 -1.05 -1.79
CA VAL A 290 -7.66 0.00 -1.18
C VAL A 290 -9.02 -0.03 -1.83
N ILE A 291 -10.05 -0.30 -1.03
CA ILE A 291 -11.45 -0.17 -1.43
C ILE A 291 -11.90 1.20 -0.97
N ASP A 292 -12.57 1.94 -1.85
CA ASP A 292 -13.01 3.31 -1.60
C ASP A 292 -14.44 3.49 -2.13
N ALA A 293 -15.35 3.90 -1.25
CA ALA A 293 -16.76 4.11 -1.53
C ALA A 293 -17.11 5.59 -1.33
N MET A 294 -17.65 6.23 -2.36
CA MET A 294 -18.08 7.64 -2.37
C MET A 294 -19.53 7.76 -2.86
N PRO A 295 -20.38 8.61 -2.26
CA PRO A 295 -21.69 8.92 -2.79
C PRO A 295 -21.60 9.51 -4.21
N VAL A 296 -22.58 9.20 -5.06
CA VAL A 296 -22.55 9.63 -6.47
C VAL A 296 -22.37 11.15 -6.64
N GLN A 297 -22.94 11.94 -5.73
CA GLN A 297 -22.87 13.41 -5.73
C GLN A 297 -21.43 13.93 -5.53
N VAL A 298 -20.60 13.26 -4.74
CA VAL A 298 -19.17 13.62 -4.55
C VAL A 298 -18.44 13.63 -5.89
N VAL A 299 -18.94 12.85 -6.83
CA VAL A 299 -18.34 12.58 -8.13
C VAL A 299 -19.05 13.31 -9.28
N LYS A 300 -20.36 13.60 -9.18
CA LYS A 300 -21.18 14.21 -10.25
C LYS A 300 -21.57 15.67 -10.03
N ASP A 301 -21.61 16.14 -8.79
CA ASP A 301 -21.82 17.55 -8.41
C ASP A 301 -20.43 18.16 -8.18
N ASP A 302 -20.12 19.34 -8.70
CA ASP A 302 -18.81 20.00 -8.53
C ASP A 302 -18.69 20.76 -7.20
N THR A 303 -19.80 21.11 -6.57
CA THR A 303 -19.89 21.83 -5.29
C THR A 303 -19.97 20.91 -4.07
N ALA A 304 -20.49 19.69 -4.21
CA ALA A 304 -20.65 18.77 -3.09
C ALA A 304 -19.31 18.47 -2.37
N PRO A 305 -19.27 18.48 -1.03
CA PRO A 305 -18.05 18.16 -0.28
C PRO A 305 -17.59 16.72 -0.55
N VAL A 306 -16.30 16.43 -0.31
CA VAL A 306 -15.80 15.05 -0.44
C VAL A 306 -16.29 14.23 0.74
N GLU A 307 -17.06 13.19 0.44
CA GLU A 307 -17.50 12.15 1.38
C GLU A 307 -17.03 10.79 0.88
N SER A 308 -16.42 10.00 1.76
CA SER A 308 -15.82 8.71 1.41
C SER A 308 -15.60 7.82 2.61
N SER A 309 -15.75 6.50 2.41
CA SER A 309 -15.34 5.46 3.34
C SER A 309 -14.39 4.50 2.63
N ALA A 310 -13.22 4.23 3.22
CA ALA A 310 -12.15 3.47 2.59
C ALA A 310 -11.57 2.40 3.52
N TRP A 311 -11.43 1.16 3.06
CA TRP A 311 -10.81 0.09 3.84
C TRP A 311 -9.61 -0.46 3.05
N GLY A 312 -8.50 -0.71 3.75
CA GLY A 312 -7.27 -1.26 3.17
C GLY A 312 -7.11 -2.72 3.52
N PHE A 313 -7.28 -3.61 2.54
CA PHE A 313 -7.15 -5.05 2.69
C PHE A 313 -5.71 -5.49 2.32
N PRO A 314 -4.93 -5.98 3.30
CA PRO A 314 -3.55 -6.40 3.07
C PRO A 314 -3.48 -7.85 2.55
N TYR A 315 -2.50 -8.14 1.71
CA TYR A 315 -2.18 -9.48 1.21
C TYR A 315 -0.69 -9.62 0.88
N ILE A 316 -0.24 -10.86 0.70
CA ILE A 316 1.11 -11.20 0.25
C ILE A 316 1.02 -11.86 -1.12
N VAL A 317 1.80 -11.42 -2.09
CA VAL A 317 2.00 -12.14 -3.35
C VAL A 317 3.17 -13.12 -3.21
N LYS A 318 2.96 -14.38 -3.60
CA LYS A 318 3.99 -15.43 -3.67
C LYS A 318 3.95 -16.17 -5.01
#